data_AF-A0A2R6BCD4-F1
#
_entry.id   AF-A0A2R6BCD4-F1
#
_cell.length_a   1.000
_cell.length_b   1.000
_cell.length_c   1.000
_cell.angle_alpha   90.00
_cell.angle_beta   90.00
_cell.angle_gamma   90.00
#
_symmetry.space_group_name_H-M   'P 1'
#
loop_
_entity.id
_entity.type
_entity.pdbx_description
1 polymer ?
#
loop_
_entity_poly.entity_id
_entity_poly.type
_entity_poly.pdbx_seq_one_letter_code
_entity_poly.pdbx_strand_id
1 'polypeptide(L)'
;MVIHCKDGNIVNESVKQKDIVEAVKEELIGTVKEWNPKESDLMVFSTQNEAQVSAPLTKETLELLKPFSPTRQGDKVVFNMPIYVISYKIEHLSENEFRDRAVVIIAPYINEELKSQLESWSVELTAKAQ
;
A
#
# COMPACT_ATOMS: atom_id res chain seq x y z
N MET A 1 4.79 -6.48 -3.51
CA MET A 1 4.08 -6.73 -2.24
C MET A 1 2.61 -6.44 -2.43
N VAL A 2 1.74 -7.25 -1.87
CA VAL A 2 0.30 -7.06 -1.81
C VAL A 2 -0.12 -7.24 -0.35
N ILE A 3 -0.84 -6.27 0.21
CA ILE A 3 -1.39 -6.30 1.58
C ILE A 3 -2.89 -6.11 1.49
N HIS A 4 -3.64 -7.07 2.01
CA HIS A 4 -5.08 -6.92 2.21
C HIS A 4 -5.30 -6.47 3.65
N CYS A 5 -5.94 -5.31 3.82
CA CYS A 5 -6.23 -4.77 5.14
C CYS A 5 -7.74 -4.54 5.29
N LYS A 6 -8.28 -4.95 6.42
CA LYS A 6 -9.70 -4.80 6.78
C LYS A 6 -9.80 -4.30 8.22
N ASP A 7 -10.49 -3.17 8.41
CA ASP A 7 -10.78 -2.61 9.73
C ASP A 7 -9.56 -2.46 10.65
N GLY A 8 -8.43 -1.97 10.12
CA GLY A 8 -7.19 -1.82 10.85
C GLY A 8 -6.44 -3.13 11.10
N ASN A 9 -6.78 -4.22 10.40
CA ASN A 9 -6.12 -5.51 10.54
C ASN A 9 -5.64 -6.02 9.18
N ILE A 10 -4.40 -6.46 9.11
CA ILE A 10 -3.87 -7.16 7.94
C ILE A 10 -4.46 -8.56 7.92
N VAL A 11 -5.27 -8.85 6.90
CA VAL A 11 -5.94 -10.15 6.74
C VAL A 11 -5.16 -11.09 5.83
N ASN A 12 -4.32 -10.54 4.95
CA ASN A 12 -3.44 -11.31 4.09
C ASN A 12 -2.27 -10.45 3.62
N GLU A 13 -1.13 -11.07 3.40
CA GLU A 13 0.04 -10.45 2.81
C GLU A 13 0.78 -11.41 1.88
N SER A 14 1.30 -10.90 0.76
CA SER A 14 2.06 -11.72 -0.17
C SER A 14 3.03 -10.93 -1.04
N VAL A 15 4.14 -11.58 -1.41
CA VAL A 15 5.07 -11.06 -2.42
C VAL A 15 4.80 -11.79 -3.74
N LYS A 16 4.31 -11.06 -4.73
CA LYS A 16 4.10 -11.57 -6.09
C LYS A 16 5.31 -11.31 -6.98
N GLN A 17 5.80 -12.34 -7.67
CA GLN A 17 6.87 -12.20 -8.67
C GLN A 17 6.27 -11.87 -10.04
N LYS A 18 5.81 -10.63 -10.22
CA LYS A 18 5.27 -10.13 -11.49
C LYS A 18 5.37 -8.62 -11.58
N ASP A 19 5.07 -8.08 -12.75
CA ASP A 19 4.97 -6.64 -12.96
C ASP A 19 3.89 -6.02 -12.06
N ILE A 20 4.12 -4.80 -11.59
CA ILE A 20 3.22 -4.13 -10.65
C ILE A 20 1.85 -3.82 -11.27
N VAL A 21 1.80 -3.48 -12.56
CA VAL A 21 0.54 -3.19 -13.27
C VAL A 21 -0.28 -4.46 -13.43
N GLU A 22 0.38 -5.59 -13.73
CA GLU A 22 -0.27 -6.89 -13.76
C GLU A 22 -0.83 -7.29 -12.39
N ALA A 23 -0.04 -7.08 -11.32
CA ALA A 23 -0.49 -7.33 -9.96
C ALA A 23 -1.73 -6.50 -9.58
N VAL A 24 -1.76 -5.21 -9.92
CA VAL A 24 -2.91 -4.33 -9.67
C VAL A 24 -4.16 -4.83 -10.38
N LYS A 25 -4.05 -5.18 -11.67
CA LYS A 25 -5.20 -5.69 -12.45
C LYS A 25 -5.76 -6.99 -11.88
N GLU A 26 -4.88 -7.91 -11.49
CA GLU A 26 -5.27 -9.19 -10.89
C GLU A 26 -5.98 -8.99 -9.54
N GLU A 27 -5.42 -8.14 -8.67
CA GLU A 27 -6.02 -7.82 -7.38
C GLU A 27 -7.36 -7.11 -7.54
N LEU A 28 -7.51 -6.24 -8.53
CA LEU A 28 -8.79 -5.60 -8.84
C LEU A 28 -9.85 -6.62 -9.23
N ILE A 29 -9.52 -7.56 -10.12
CA ILE A 29 -10.43 -8.64 -10.52
C ILE A 29 -10.83 -9.51 -9.32
N GLY A 30 -9.88 -9.80 -8.42
CA GLY A 30 -10.16 -10.50 -7.17
C GLY A 30 -11.13 -9.72 -6.29
N THR A 31 -10.86 -8.42 -6.11
CA THR A 31 -11.61 -7.51 -5.25
C THR A 31 -13.04 -7.29 -5.73
N VAL A 32 -13.27 -7.21 -7.05
CA VAL A 32 -14.60 -7.07 -7.65
C VAL A 32 -15.54 -8.21 -7.23
N LYS A 33 -15.02 -9.39 -6.89
CA LYS A 33 -15.84 -10.52 -6.42
C LYS A 33 -16.34 -10.35 -4.98
N GLU A 34 -15.61 -9.59 -4.15
CA GLU A 34 -15.98 -9.30 -2.76
C GLU A 34 -16.77 -7.99 -2.62
N TRP A 35 -16.61 -7.07 -3.58
CA TRP A 35 -17.25 -5.76 -3.57
C TRP A 35 -18.77 -5.85 -3.75
N ASN A 36 -19.52 -5.10 -2.95
CA ASN A 36 -20.96 -4.92 -3.08
C ASN A 36 -21.29 -3.50 -3.58
N PRO A 37 -21.70 -3.33 -4.86
CA PRO A 37 -21.98 -2.02 -5.45
C PRO A 37 -23.21 -1.32 -4.85
N LYS A 38 -24.02 -2.00 -4.03
CA LYS A 38 -25.15 -1.39 -3.32
C LYS A 38 -24.74 -0.74 -2.00
N GLU A 39 -23.57 -1.08 -1.47
CA GLU A 39 -23.13 -0.66 -0.14
C GLU A 39 -21.96 0.32 -0.18
N SER A 40 -21.20 0.34 -1.27
CA SER A 40 -19.99 1.15 -1.34
C SER A 40 -19.50 1.36 -2.77
N ASP A 41 -18.73 2.41 -2.98
CA ASP A 41 -17.95 2.62 -4.20
C ASP A 41 -16.74 1.67 -4.26
N LEU A 42 -16.20 1.49 -5.47
CA LEU A 42 -14.93 0.82 -5.73
C LEU A 42 -13.96 1.83 -6.35
N MET A 43 -12.87 2.12 -5.65
CA MET A 43 -11.89 3.11 -6.09
C MET A 43 -10.52 2.47 -6.26
N VAL A 44 -9.88 2.75 -7.40
CA VAL A 44 -8.50 2.37 -7.67
C VAL A 44 -7.70 3.62 -7.95
N PHE A 45 -6.66 3.86 -7.17
CA PHE A 45 -5.81 5.04 -7.35
C PHE A 45 -4.35 4.73 -7.02
N SER A 46 -3.46 5.51 -7.61
CA SER A 46 -2.04 5.51 -7.27
C SER A 46 -1.73 6.71 -6.39
N THR A 47 -0.92 6.50 -5.37
CA THR A 47 -0.36 7.55 -4.52
C THR A 47 1.13 7.32 -4.35
N GLN A 48 1.80 8.27 -3.71
CA GLN A 48 3.18 8.14 -3.27
C GLN A 48 3.23 8.35 -1.76
N ASN A 49 3.97 7.49 -1.07
CA ASN A 49 4.26 7.68 0.35
C ASN A 49 5.76 7.87 0.52
N GLU A 50 6.14 8.81 1.40
CA GLU A 50 7.54 8.98 1.78
C GLU A 50 7.96 7.76 2.59
N ALA A 51 8.97 7.07 2.10
CA ALA A 51 9.51 5.88 2.72
C ALA A 51 10.97 6.11 3.08
N GLN A 52 11.40 5.51 4.20
CA GLN A 52 12.74 5.66 4.72
C GLN A 52 13.37 4.29 5.02
N VAL A 53 14.67 4.18 4.84
CA VAL A 53 15.44 2.96 5.16
C VAL A 53 16.76 3.36 5.81
N SER A 54 17.19 2.60 6.81
CA SER A 54 18.47 2.84 7.50
C SER A 54 19.68 2.58 6.59
N ALA A 55 20.67 3.46 6.65
CA ALA A 55 21.99 3.27 6.05
C ALA A 55 22.93 2.51 7.02
N PRO A 56 23.91 1.74 6.53
CA PRO A 56 24.26 1.53 5.12
C PRO A 56 23.31 0.54 4.41
N LEU A 57 23.01 0.83 3.14
CA LEU A 57 22.20 -0.06 2.30
C LEU A 57 23.02 -1.23 1.76
N THR A 58 22.38 -2.38 1.59
CA THR A 58 22.94 -3.48 0.80
C THR A 58 23.00 -3.07 -0.68
N LYS A 59 23.86 -3.75 -1.45
CA LYS A 59 23.94 -3.51 -2.91
C LYS A 59 22.61 -3.77 -3.61
N GLU A 60 21.92 -4.84 -3.22
CA GLU A 60 20.61 -5.22 -3.75
C GLU A 60 19.56 -4.14 -3.46
N THR A 61 19.44 -3.68 -2.22
CA THR A 61 18.51 -2.60 -1.86
C THR A 61 18.84 -1.32 -2.61
N LEU A 62 20.12 -0.97 -2.76
CA LEU A 62 20.51 0.20 -3.54
C LEU A 62 20.05 0.11 -5.01
N GLU A 63 20.18 -1.06 -5.64
CA GLU A 63 19.74 -1.26 -7.02
C GLU A 63 18.22 -1.14 -7.17
N LEU A 64 17.47 -1.71 -6.25
CA LEU A 64 16.00 -1.60 -6.23
C LEU A 64 15.53 -0.16 -5.99
N LEU A 65 16.31 0.64 -5.24
CA LEU A 65 15.94 2.02 -4.92
C LEU A 65 16.30 3.04 -6.00
N LYS A 66 17.32 2.78 -6.84
CA LYS A 66 17.78 3.71 -7.89
C LYS A 66 16.65 4.35 -8.73
N PRO A 67 15.62 3.62 -9.19
CA PRO A 67 14.54 4.21 -9.98
C PRO A 67 13.74 5.29 -9.25
N PHE A 68 13.75 5.30 -7.92
CA PHE A 68 12.99 6.23 -7.09
C PHE A 68 13.78 7.49 -6.70
N SER A 69 14.96 7.72 -7.30
CA SER A 69 15.84 8.86 -7.01
C SER A 69 16.05 9.11 -5.50
N PRO A 70 16.54 8.10 -4.75
CA PRO A 70 16.60 8.16 -3.29
C PRO A 70 17.62 9.21 -2.83
N THR A 71 17.28 9.93 -1.77
CA THR A 71 18.13 10.97 -1.18
C THR A 71 18.63 10.52 0.18
N ARG A 72 19.94 10.67 0.42
CA ARG A 72 20.52 10.40 1.74
C ARG A 72 20.28 11.58 2.68
N GLN A 73 19.71 11.30 3.85
CA GLN A 73 19.50 12.25 4.94
C GLN A 73 20.13 11.67 6.21
N GLY A 74 21.38 12.05 6.49
CA GLY A 74 22.14 11.53 7.63
C GLY A 74 22.37 10.01 7.56
N ASP A 75 21.79 9.30 8.52
CA ASP A 75 21.80 7.85 8.67
C ASP A 75 20.63 7.15 7.96
N LYS A 76 19.79 7.90 7.23
CA LYS A 76 18.67 7.37 6.47
C LYS A 76 18.78 7.65 4.98
N VAL A 77 18.08 6.84 4.21
CA VAL A 77 17.81 7.08 2.79
C VAL A 77 16.30 7.21 2.62
N VAL A 78 15.87 8.31 2.03
CA VAL A 78 14.45 8.70 1.88
C VAL A 78 14.08 8.75 0.40
N PHE A 79 12.88 8.28 0.06
CA PHE A 79 12.38 8.26 -1.31
C PHE A 79 10.84 8.18 -1.33
N ASN A 80 10.24 8.52 -2.48
CA ASN A 80 8.80 8.38 -2.67
C ASN A 80 8.49 7.01 -3.27
N MET A 81 7.89 6.14 -2.47
CA MET A 81 7.49 4.81 -2.92
C MET A 81 6.13 4.89 -3.64
N PRO A 82 6.02 4.38 -4.89
CA PRO A 82 4.74 4.29 -5.55
C PRO A 82 3.87 3.22 -4.88
N ILE A 83 2.63 3.59 -4.58
CA ILE A 83 1.64 2.72 -3.94
C ILE A 83 0.37 2.76 -4.76
N TYR A 84 -0.21 1.59 -5.01
CA TYR A 84 -1.55 1.45 -5.59
C TYR A 84 -2.51 0.98 -4.51
N VAL A 85 -3.67 1.61 -4.46
CA VAL A 85 -4.72 1.33 -3.49
C VAL A 85 -5.97 0.91 -4.24
N ILE A 86 -6.56 -0.20 -3.84
CA ILE A 86 -7.89 -0.64 -4.25
C ILE A 86 -8.77 -0.59 -3.01
N SER A 87 -9.64 0.41 -2.90
CA SER A 87 -10.64 0.50 -1.83
C SER A 87 -11.98 -0.01 -2.34
N TYR A 88 -12.56 -0.95 -1.60
CA TYR A 88 -13.79 -1.65 -2.02
C TYR A 88 -14.82 -1.79 -0.90
N LYS A 89 -14.56 -1.15 0.24
CA LYS A 89 -15.52 -1.01 1.33
C LYS A 89 -15.29 0.32 2.02
N ILE A 90 -15.79 1.37 1.38
CA ILE A 90 -15.80 2.76 1.85
C ILE A 90 -17.09 2.98 2.65
N GLU A 91 -16.94 3.39 3.91
CA GLU A 91 -18.01 3.76 4.83
C GLU A 91 -18.19 5.28 4.81
N HIS A 92 -19.43 5.74 4.57
CA HIS A 92 -19.77 7.15 4.55
C HIS A 92 -20.18 7.55 5.98
N LEU A 93 -19.31 8.27 6.68
CA LEU A 93 -19.56 8.70 8.06
C LEU A 93 -20.37 10.01 8.09
N SER A 94 -20.10 10.92 7.15
CA SER A 94 -20.86 12.15 6.92
C SER A 94 -20.73 12.61 5.45
N GLU A 95 -21.26 13.79 5.11
CA GLU A 95 -21.26 14.31 3.72
C GLU A 95 -19.85 14.44 3.12
N ASN A 96 -18.83 14.72 3.93
CA ASN A 96 -17.44 14.91 3.50
C ASN A 96 -16.45 13.97 4.22
N GLU A 97 -16.95 12.98 4.95
CA GLU A 97 -16.12 12.09 5.75
C GLU A 97 -16.35 10.64 5.33
N PHE A 98 -15.28 10.04 4.82
CA PHE A 98 -15.25 8.68 4.33
C PHE A 98 -14.20 7.91 5.07
N ARG A 99 -14.46 6.61 5.26
CA ARG A 99 -13.53 5.70 5.89
C ARG A 99 -13.36 4.45 5.05
N ASP A 100 -12.14 4.19 4.61
CA ASP A 100 -11.79 2.94 3.94
C ASP A 100 -11.78 1.80 4.96
N ARG A 101 -12.80 0.94 4.97
CA ARG A 101 -12.84 -0.23 5.85
C ARG A 101 -12.13 -1.45 5.29
N ALA A 102 -11.98 -1.53 3.97
CA ALA A 102 -11.25 -2.63 3.32
C ALA A 102 -10.50 -2.13 2.10
N VAL A 103 -9.19 -2.39 2.08
CA VAL A 103 -8.29 -2.00 1.01
C VAL A 103 -7.36 -3.14 0.61
N VAL A 104 -6.89 -3.10 -0.64
CA VAL A 104 -5.72 -3.85 -1.10
C VAL A 104 -4.65 -2.85 -1.48
N ILE A 105 -3.49 -2.96 -0.84
CA ILE A 105 -2.32 -2.12 -1.08
C ILE A 105 -1.31 -2.92 -1.90
N ILE A 106 -0.89 -2.37 -3.04
CA ILE A 106 0.12 -2.96 -3.91
C ILE A 106 1.30 -1.99 -4.06
N ALA A 107 2.50 -2.47 -3.75
CA ALA A 107 3.73 -1.68 -3.85
C ALA A 107 4.93 -2.58 -4.21
N PRO A 108 6.04 -2.02 -4.72
CA PRO A 108 7.29 -2.76 -4.87
C PRO A 108 7.73 -3.38 -3.54
N TYR A 109 8.20 -4.63 -3.57
CA TYR A 109 8.86 -5.21 -2.39
C TYR A 109 10.36 -4.88 -2.48
N ILE A 110 10.91 -4.30 -1.41
CA ILE A 110 12.32 -3.86 -1.37
C ILE A 110 13.06 -4.54 -0.22
N ASN A 111 12.53 -4.44 1.01
CA ASN A 111 13.02 -5.13 2.19
C ASN A 111 11.93 -5.22 3.27
N GLU A 112 12.23 -5.89 4.38
CA GLU A 112 11.30 -6.04 5.51
C GLU A 112 10.99 -4.71 6.23
N GLU A 113 11.94 -3.78 6.31
CA GLU A 113 11.71 -2.48 6.97
C GLU A 113 10.63 -1.66 6.26
N LEU A 114 10.69 -1.61 4.92
CA LEU A 114 9.72 -0.92 4.09
C LEU A 114 8.38 -1.66 4.03
N LYS A 115 8.43 -3.00 4.09
CA LYS A 115 7.23 -3.80 4.27
C LYS A 115 6.52 -3.39 5.57
N SER A 116 7.20 -3.33 6.70
CA SER A 116 6.58 -2.93 7.98
C SER A 116 6.04 -1.50 7.97
N GLN A 117 6.69 -0.57 7.28
CA GLN A 117 6.14 0.78 7.09
C GLN A 117 4.83 0.75 6.29
N LEU A 118 4.77 -0.05 5.21
CA LEU A 118 3.57 -0.21 4.41
C LEU A 118 2.44 -0.88 5.18
N GLU A 119 2.75 -1.85 6.03
CA GLU A 119 1.82 -2.51 6.95
C GLU A 119 1.20 -1.51 7.93
N SER A 120 2.03 -0.71 8.61
CA SER A 120 1.57 0.34 9.54
C SER A 120 0.63 1.32 8.83
N TRP A 121 1.04 1.80 7.66
CA TRP A 121 0.24 2.72 6.87
C TRP A 121 -1.09 2.09 6.42
N SER A 122 -1.10 0.80 6.05
CA SER A 122 -2.32 0.08 5.65
C SER A 122 -3.31 -0.05 6.82
N VAL A 123 -2.79 -0.30 8.03
CA VAL A 123 -3.58 -0.36 9.26
C VAL A 123 -4.16 1.01 9.58
N GLU A 124 -3.34 2.06 9.57
CA GLU A 124 -3.77 3.44 9.83
C GLU A 124 -4.85 3.90 8.84
N LEU A 125 -4.68 3.59 7.55
CA LEU A 125 -5.65 3.92 6.50
C LEU A 125 -7.03 3.31 6.75
N THR A 126 -7.09 2.13 7.39
CA THR A 126 -8.36 1.41 7.63
C THR A 126 -8.84 1.39 9.07
N ALA A 127 -8.09 2.00 9.99
CA ALA A 127 -8.46 2.13 11.39
C ALA A 127 -9.67 3.06 11.56
N LYS A 128 -10.35 2.96 12.71
CA LYS A 128 -11.32 4.00 13.10
C LYS A 128 -10.53 5.23 13.54
N ALA A 129 -10.91 6.41 13.06
CA ALA A 129 -10.49 7.65 13.68
C ALA A 129 -10.90 7.62 15.17
N GLN A 130 -9.99 8.00 16.07
CA GLN A 130 -10.25 8.10 17.51
C GLN A 130 -11.07 9.33 17.84
#